data_AF-A0A958C8N4-F1
#
_entry.id   AF-A0A958C8N4-F1
#
_cell.length_a   1.000
_cell.length_b   1.000
_cell.length_c   1.000
_cell.angle_alpha   90.00
_cell.angle_beta   90.00
_cell.angle_gamma   90.00
#
_symmetry.space_group_name_H-M   'P 1'
#
loop_
_entity.id
_entity.type
_entity.pdbx_description
1 polymer ?
#
loop_
_entity_poly.entity_id
_entity_poly.type
_entity_poly.pdbx_seq_one_letter_code
_entity_poly.pdbx_strand_id
1 'polypeptide(L)'
;HNDHVAWGMTTIYSDQQDLFIEKQNPDNPNQVEYQGNWEDVQVVEETIPVKGRAEPLVETVRITRHGPIMNAVVGDLEGKAEPVALRWTALEEDHLVDSLLLADRAGSVDEFRQALSLWDSGSQNFVIADTAGNIAMQGTGRTPIRAAGDGRTPVPGWTGEYEWIGTIPYDEMPFAVNPDIGYLASANNSVVPPDYPYLFGTDYAAPYRAERITTLLASKDKLSM
;
A
#
# COMPACT_ATOMS: atom_id res chain seq x y z
N HIS A 1 0.86 -22.18 5.62
CA HIS A 1 -0.17 -23.23 5.49
C HIS A 1 -0.50 -23.74 6.88
N ASN A 2 -1.72 -24.19 7.09
CA ASN A 2 -2.19 -24.94 8.26
C ASN A 2 -2.83 -26.26 7.78
N ASP A 3 -3.58 -26.95 8.65
CA ASP A 3 -4.21 -28.24 8.33
C ASP A 3 -5.27 -28.16 7.21
N HIS A 4 -5.79 -26.97 6.91
CA HIS A 4 -6.93 -26.77 6.01
C HIS A 4 -6.62 -25.91 4.79
N VAL A 5 -5.70 -24.94 4.91
CA VAL A 5 -5.44 -23.89 3.92
C VAL A 5 -3.94 -23.69 3.70
N ALA A 6 -3.54 -23.54 2.44
CA ALA A 6 -2.23 -23.09 2.02
C ALA A 6 -2.33 -21.74 1.31
N TRP A 7 -1.34 -20.87 1.50
CA TRP A 7 -1.31 -19.56 0.87
C TRP A 7 0.12 -19.15 0.52
N GLY A 8 0.22 -18.27 -0.47
CA GLY A 8 1.43 -17.53 -0.84
C GLY A 8 1.06 -16.10 -1.20
N MET A 9 2.04 -15.19 -1.21
CA MET A 9 1.79 -13.78 -1.49
C MET A 9 2.82 -13.22 -2.47
N THR A 10 2.37 -12.23 -3.24
CA THR A 10 3.22 -11.37 -4.07
C THR A 10 2.77 -9.93 -3.89
N THR A 11 3.69 -8.96 -3.95
CA THR A 11 3.33 -7.54 -3.96
C THR A 11 2.44 -7.22 -5.16
N ILE A 12 1.30 -6.57 -4.90
CA ILE A 12 0.27 -6.25 -5.90
C ILE A 12 0.47 -4.89 -6.57
N TYR A 13 1.42 -4.08 -6.07
CA TYR A 13 1.75 -2.74 -6.56
C TYR A 13 0.53 -1.82 -6.66
N SER A 14 -0.41 -1.95 -5.73
CA SER A 14 -1.39 -0.88 -5.54
C SER A 14 -0.64 0.34 -5.02
N ASP A 15 -0.93 1.50 -5.58
CA ASP A 15 -0.36 2.74 -5.10
C ASP A 15 -0.98 3.11 -3.74
N GLN A 16 -0.14 3.36 -2.74
CA GLN A 16 -0.50 3.54 -1.34
C GLN A 16 0.10 4.82 -0.73
N GLN A 17 0.77 5.61 -1.57
CA GLN A 17 1.61 6.71 -1.12
C GLN A 17 1.40 7.92 -2.02
N ASP A 18 1.38 9.10 -1.43
CA ASP A 18 1.42 10.37 -2.15
C ASP A 18 2.42 11.32 -1.50
N LEU A 19 3.01 12.16 -2.34
CA LEU A 19 3.84 13.28 -1.91
C LEU A 19 3.05 14.58 -2.03
N PHE A 20 2.98 15.34 -0.94
CA PHE A 20 2.33 16.64 -0.90
C PHE A 20 3.38 17.74 -0.75
N ILE A 21 3.40 18.70 -1.67
CA ILE A 21 4.19 19.93 -1.52
C ILE A 21 3.41 20.85 -0.58
N GLU A 22 3.99 21.14 0.56
CA GLU A 22 3.40 22.00 1.58
C GLU A 22 3.77 23.46 1.35
N LYS A 23 2.81 24.35 1.58
CA LYS A 23 3.06 25.79 1.52
C LYS A 23 3.39 26.29 2.91
N GLN A 24 4.68 26.50 3.18
CA GLN A 24 5.16 26.96 4.48
C GLN A 24 4.74 28.42 4.75
N ASN A 25 4.38 28.72 6.01
CA ASN A 25 4.14 30.09 6.44
C ASN A 25 5.45 30.90 6.41
N PRO A 26 5.52 32.03 5.67
CA PRO A 26 6.74 32.84 5.59
C PRO A 26 7.13 33.49 6.92
N ASP A 27 6.18 33.70 7.84
CA ASP A 27 6.39 34.33 9.14
C ASP A 27 6.61 33.31 10.27
N ASN A 28 6.24 32.04 10.06
CA ASN A 28 6.39 30.97 11.05
C ASN A 28 6.74 29.63 10.37
N PRO A 29 8.00 29.17 10.44
CA PRO A 29 8.40 27.95 9.76
C PRO A 29 7.70 26.69 10.31
N ASN A 30 7.09 26.74 11.50
CA ASN A 30 6.34 25.63 12.08
C ASN A 30 4.85 25.63 11.70
N GLN A 31 4.48 26.36 10.64
CA GLN A 31 3.13 26.34 10.10
C GLN A 31 3.12 26.07 8.60
N VAL A 32 2.06 25.39 8.13
CA VAL A 32 1.77 25.16 6.72
C VAL A 32 0.35 25.61 6.39
N GLU A 33 0.11 26.01 5.14
CA GLU A 33 -1.23 26.44 4.70
C GLU A 33 -2.09 25.24 4.36
N TYR A 34 -3.34 25.26 4.81
CA TYR A 34 -4.40 24.39 4.33
C TYR A 34 -5.70 25.17 4.10
N GLN A 35 -6.18 25.17 2.86
CA GLN A 35 -7.41 25.85 2.42
C GLN A 35 -7.49 27.31 2.92
N GLY A 36 -6.37 28.03 2.84
CA GLY A 36 -6.26 29.44 3.26
C GLY A 36 -6.05 29.67 4.77
N ASN A 37 -5.94 28.61 5.58
CA ASN A 37 -5.66 28.71 7.02
C ASN A 37 -4.25 28.20 7.33
N TRP A 38 -3.59 28.78 8.34
CA TRP A 38 -2.31 28.29 8.83
C TRP A 38 -2.53 27.22 9.90
N GLU A 39 -1.88 26.07 9.73
CA GLU A 39 -1.92 24.95 10.67
C GLU A 39 -0.54 24.68 11.24
N ASP A 40 -0.47 24.44 12.54
CA ASP A 40 0.78 24.07 13.21
C ASP A 40 1.22 22.68 12.78
N VAL A 41 2.51 22.54 12.47
CA VAL A 41 3.14 21.23 12.28
C VAL A 41 3.44 20.62 13.64
N GLN A 42 3.21 19.32 13.78
CA GLN A 42 3.71 18.57 14.92
C GLN A 42 5.23 18.44 14.79
N VAL A 43 5.95 18.70 15.89
CA VAL A 43 7.41 18.57 15.95
C VAL A 43 7.75 17.49 16.97
N VAL A 44 8.51 16.48 16.54
CA VAL A 44 8.98 15.36 17.36
C VAL A 44 10.50 15.35 17.34
N GLU A 45 11.12 15.33 18.51
CA GLU A 45 12.57 15.15 18.64
C GLU A 45 12.88 13.68 18.89
N GLU A 46 13.57 13.05 17.94
CA GLU A 46 13.98 11.66 18.01
C GLU A 46 15.45 11.58 18.41
N THR A 47 15.73 10.93 19.54
CA THR A 47 17.10 10.75 20.04
C THR A 47 17.60 9.34 19.70
N ILE A 48 18.60 9.27 18.83
CA ILE A 48 19.15 8.03 18.28
C ILE A 48 20.56 7.79 18.83
N PRO A 49 20.75 6.83 19.75
CA PRO A 49 22.08 6.45 20.22
C PRO A 49 22.89 5.82 19.08
N VAL A 50 24.07 6.37 18.78
CA VAL A 50 24.94 5.86 17.72
C VAL A 50 26.17 5.17 18.33
N LYS A 51 26.36 3.89 18.03
CA LYS A 51 27.53 3.12 18.49
C LYS A 51 28.83 3.86 18.16
N GLY A 52 29.63 4.14 19.19
CA GLY A 52 30.93 4.81 19.06
C GLY A 52 30.88 6.34 19.06
N ARG A 53 29.69 6.96 19.16
CA ARG A 53 29.56 8.40 19.46
C ARG A 53 29.36 8.60 20.96
N ALA A 54 29.91 9.69 21.49
CA ALA A 54 29.69 10.10 22.87
C ALA A 54 28.28 10.66 23.05
N GLU A 55 27.84 11.49 22.10
CA GLU A 55 26.51 12.10 22.08
C GLU A 55 25.58 11.38 21.09
N PRO A 56 24.26 11.27 21.40
CA PRO A 56 23.29 10.73 20.47
C PRO A 56 23.09 11.68 19.26
N LEU A 57 22.62 11.11 18.15
CA LEU A 57 22.09 11.90 17.05
C LEU A 57 20.67 12.33 17.44
N VAL A 58 20.37 13.63 17.37
CA VAL A 58 19.03 14.17 17.59
C VAL A 58 18.48 14.61 16.25
N GLU A 59 17.37 14.01 15.84
CA GLU A 59 16.65 14.34 14.61
C GLU A 59 15.33 15.02 14.94
N THR A 60 14.99 16.08 14.20
CA THR A 60 13.71 16.77 14.33
C THR A 60 12.76 16.33 13.22
N VAL A 61 11.77 15.54 13.56
CA VAL A 61 10.71 15.11 12.64
C VAL A 61 9.57 16.12 12.69
N ARG A 62 9.20 16.67 11.53
CA ARG A 62 8.07 17.58 11.38
C ARG A 62 6.94 16.86 10.64
N ILE A 63 5.75 16.85 11.22
CA ILE A 63 4.60 16.11 10.74
C ILE A 63 3.47 17.10 10.45
N THR A 64 2.96 17.06 9.23
CA THR A 64 1.82 17.85 8.77
C THR A 64 0.57 16.96 8.78
N ARG A 65 -0.58 17.51 8.41
CA ARG A 65 -1.81 16.72 8.17
C ARG A 65 -1.62 15.60 7.14
N HIS A 66 -0.74 15.76 6.16
CA HIS A 66 -0.48 14.75 5.14
C HIS A 66 0.58 13.75 5.58
N GLY A 67 1.33 14.02 6.66
CA GLY A 67 2.36 13.14 7.20
C GLY A 67 3.72 13.79 7.38
N PRO A 68 4.78 13.00 7.61
CA PRO A 68 6.13 13.50 7.88
C PRO A 68 6.73 14.21 6.67
N ILE A 69 7.46 15.30 6.92
CA ILE A 69 8.25 16.02 5.92
C ILE A 69 9.52 15.23 5.59
N MET A 70 9.74 14.95 4.30
CA MET A 70 10.75 14.00 3.82
C MET A 70 12.02 14.63 3.24
N ASN A 71 12.10 15.96 3.16
CA ASN A 71 13.21 16.67 2.48
C ASN A 71 14.60 16.28 2.98
N ALA A 72 14.75 15.94 4.26
CA ALA A 72 16.04 15.58 4.86
C ALA A 72 16.48 14.14 4.55
N VAL A 73 15.56 13.26 4.11
CA VAL A 73 15.81 11.82 3.97
C VAL A 73 15.65 11.30 2.54
N VAL A 74 15.04 12.07 1.66
CA VAL A 74 14.92 11.76 0.22
C VAL A 74 15.89 12.65 -0.55
N GLY A 75 16.93 12.06 -1.13
CA GLY A 75 18.00 12.82 -1.81
C GLY A 75 17.51 13.76 -2.92
N ASP A 76 16.48 13.35 -3.68
CA ASP A 76 15.89 14.20 -4.74
C ASP A 76 15.11 15.41 -4.20
N LEU A 77 14.89 15.48 -2.88
CA LEU A 77 14.24 16.58 -2.18
C LEU A 77 15.23 17.43 -1.36
N GLU A 78 16.47 16.97 -1.22
CA GLU A 78 17.50 17.67 -0.45
C GLU A 78 17.77 19.05 -1.08
N GLY A 79 17.76 20.10 -0.26
CA GLY A 79 17.98 21.48 -0.70
C GLY A 79 16.81 22.15 -1.42
N LYS A 80 15.67 21.46 -1.62
CA LYS A 80 14.43 22.12 -2.08
C LYS A 80 13.86 23.00 -0.96
N ALA A 81 13.38 24.19 -1.35
CA ALA A 81 12.88 25.19 -0.41
C ALA A 81 11.52 24.80 0.17
N GLU A 82 10.64 24.21 -0.65
CA GLU A 82 9.31 23.79 -0.24
C GLU A 82 9.37 22.47 0.54
N PRO A 83 8.72 22.38 1.72
CA PRO A 83 8.57 21.12 2.41
C PRO A 83 7.70 20.14 1.61
N VAL A 84 8.05 18.87 1.63
CA VAL A 84 7.30 17.80 0.96
C VAL A 84 6.96 16.72 1.99
N ALA A 85 5.67 16.54 2.24
CA ALA A 85 5.14 15.54 3.15
C ALA A 85 4.84 14.22 2.43
N LEU A 86 5.04 13.09 3.11
CA LEU A 86 4.64 11.76 2.66
C LEU A 86 3.35 11.33 3.35
N ARG A 87 2.28 11.14 2.57
CA ARG A 87 1.07 10.44 3.02
C ARG A 87 1.18 8.99 2.64
N TRP A 88 1.07 8.10 3.61
CA TRP A 88 1.21 6.66 3.38
C TRP A 88 0.21 5.90 4.24
N THR A 89 -0.55 4.99 3.63
CA THR A 89 -1.53 4.15 4.33
C THR A 89 -0.94 3.31 5.47
N ALA A 90 0.36 3.03 5.47
CA ALA A 90 1.03 2.31 6.56
C ALA A 90 1.25 3.17 7.82
N LEU A 91 1.00 4.48 7.76
CA LEU A 91 1.05 5.38 8.92
C LEU A 91 -0.33 5.61 9.54
N GLU A 92 -1.38 5.04 8.95
CA GLU A 92 -2.75 5.06 9.47
C GLU A 92 -2.93 3.91 10.49
N GLU A 93 -3.91 4.02 11.39
CA GLU A 93 -4.27 2.92 12.30
C GLU A 93 -4.64 1.65 11.51
N ASP A 94 -4.12 0.50 11.91
CA ASP A 94 -4.26 -0.75 11.16
C ASP A 94 -4.60 -1.97 12.04
N HIS A 95 -5.14 -3.01 11.40
CA HIS A 95 -5.54 -4.27 12.04
C HIS A 95 -4.72 -5.45 11.50
N LEU A 96 -3.50 -5.20 11.02
CA LEU A 96 -2.72 -6.19 10.28
C LEU A 96 -2.43 -7.44 11.13
N VAL A 97 -2.17 -7.26 12.43
CA VAL A 97 -1.92 -8.37 13.36
C VAL A 97 -3.17 -9.24 13.54
N ASP A 98 -4.35 -8.64 13.65
CA ASP A 98 -5.60 -9.38 13.76
C ASP A 98 -5.89 -10.17 12.49
N SER A 99 -5.67 -9.55 11.32
CA SER A 99 -5.77 -10.22 10.02
C SER A 99 -4.88 -11.46 9.96
N LEU A 100 -3.61 -11.33 10.34
CA LEU A 100 -2.65 -12.43 10.35
C LEU A 100 -3.11 -13.57 11.27
N LEU A 101 -3.50 -13.26 12.50
CA LEU A 101 -3.92 -14.27 13.48
C LEU A 101 -5.19 -15.01 13.07
N LEU A 102 -6.13 -14.32 12.42
CA LEU A 102 -7.35 -14.93 11.88
C LEU A 102 -7.04 -15.78 10.64
N ALA A 103 -6.21 -15.30 9.72
CA ALA A 103 -5.80 -16.01 8.52
C ALA A 103 -5.06 -17.32 8.86
N ASP A 104 -4.17 -17.30 9.85
CA ASP A 104 -3.44 -18.48 10.32
C ASP A 104 -4.37 -19.57 10.89
N ARG A 105 -5.58 -19.19 11.36
CA ARG A 105 -6.58 -20.09 11.94
C ARG A 105 -7.71 -20.47 10.97
N ALA A 106 -7.74 -19.90 9.77
CA ALA A 106 -8.81 -20.14 8.81
C ALA A 106 -8.90 -21.63 8.42
N GLY A 107 -10.12 -22.15 8.40
CA GLY A 107 -10.46 -23.52 8.00
C GLY A 107 -10.90 -23.65 6.54
N SER A 108 -11.04 -22.55 5.81
CA SER A 108 -11.46 -22.54 4.40
C SER A 108 -10.90 -21.32 3.65
N VAL A 109 -10.96 -21.36 2.31
CA VAL A 109 -10.68 -20.19 1.47
C VAL A 109 -11.53 -18.98 1.87
N ASP A 110 -12.81 -19.18 2.16
CA ASP A 110 -13.73 -18.08 2.49
C ASP A 110 -13.40 -17.44 3.84
N GLU A 111 -13.11 -18.25 4.87
CA GLU A 111 -12.66 -17.73 6.16
C GLU A 111 -11.31 -17.00 6.04
N PHE A 112 -10.40 -17.52 5.23
CA PHE A 112 -9.11 -16.87 4.97
C PHE A 112 -9.32 -15.50 4.32
N ARG A 113 -10.16 -15.44 3.28
CA ARG A 113 -10.52 -14.16 2.63
C ARG A 113 -11.23 -13.22 3.59
N GLN A 114 -12.08 -13.70 4.48
CA GLN A 114 -12.72 -12.84 5.46
C GLN A 114 -11.67 -12.24 6.42
N ALA A 115 -10.68 -13.01 6.86
CA ALA A 115 -9.58 -12.50 7.67
C ALA A 115 -8.78 -11.41 6.96
N LEU A 116 -8.59 -11.52 5.64
CA LEU A 116 -7.89 -10.52 4.82
C LEU A 116 -8.63 -9.17 4.69
N SER A 117 -9.91 -9.08 5.09
CA SER A 117 -10.61 -7.79 5.17
C SER A 117 -9.99 -6.81 6.16
N LEU A 118 -9.19 -7.33 7.10
CA LEU A 118 -8.43 -6.56 8.10
C LEU A 118 -6.97 -6.29 7.67
N TRP A 119 -6.58 -6.73 6.47
CA TRP A 119 -5.22 -6.52 5.94
C TRP A 119 -5.11 -5.13 5.32
N ASP A 120 -4.90 -4.13 6.19
CA ASP A 120 -4.96 -2.71 5.88
C ASP A 120 -3.71 -2.14 5.19
N SER A 121 -2.52 -2.63 5.54
CA SER A 121 -1.24 -2.04 5.13
C SER A 121 -0.34 -3.06 4.40
N GLY A 122 0.55 -2.56 3.54
CA GLY A 122 1.49 -3.41 2.82
C GLY A 122 0.82 -4.30 1.77
N SER A 123 0.07 -3.69 0.85
CA SER A 123 -0.71 -4.36 -0.20
C SER A 123 -0.09 -5.63 -0.81
N GLN A 124 -0.80 -6.76 -0.67
CA GLN A 124 -0.41 -8.04 -1.23
C GLN A 124 -1.49 -8.60 -2.14
N ASN A 125 -1.09 -9.51 -3.00
CA ASN A 125 -1.98 -10.42 -3.68
C ASN A 125 -1.78 -11.82 -3.09
N PHE A 126 -2.77 -12.30 -2.36
CA PHE A 126 -2.77 -13.63 -1.74
C PHE A 126 -3.28 -14.65 -2.75
N VAL A 127 -2.52 -15.71 -3.00
CA VAL A 127 -3.00 -16.92 -3.67
C VAL A 127 -3.25 -17.97 -2.60
N ILE A 128 -4.47 -18.49 -2.55
CA ILE A 128 -4.98 -19.32 -1.46
C ILE A 128 -5.55 -20.61 -2.06
N ALA A 129 -5.32 -21.75 -1.41
CA ALA A 129 -5.95 -23.02 -1.74
C ALA A 129 -6.34 -23.75 -0.46
N ASP A 130 -7.48 -24.46 -0.46
CA ASP A 130 -7.92 -25.28 0.67
C ASP A 130 -8.01 -26.78 0.34
N THR A 131 -8.14 -27.59 1.40
CA THR A 131 -8.29 -29.05 1.30
C THR A 131 -9.61 -29.52 0.68
N ALA A 132 -10.60 -28.63 0.53
CA ALA A 132 -11.84 -28.91 -0.19
C ALA A 132 -11.70 -28.74 -1.71
N GLY A 133 -10.53 -28.27 -2.17
CA GLY A 133 -10.21 -28.08 -3.58
C GLY A 133 -10.55 -26.69 -4.11
N ASN A 134 -10.88 -25.74 -3.23
CA ASN A 134 -11.09 -24.35 -3.64
C ASN A 134 -9.75 -23.63 -3.83
N ILE A 135 -9.71 -22.71 -4.78
CA ILE A 135 -8.62 -21.75 -4.97
C ILE A 135 -9.17 -20.33 -5.01
N ALA A 136 -8.40 -19.40 -4.47
CA ALA A 136 -8.71 -17.99 -4.57
C ALA A 136 -7.47 -17.12 -4.74
N MET A 137 -7.69 -15.95 -5.31
CA MET A 137 -6.74 -14.86 -5.34
C MET A 137 -7.43 -13.63 -4.76
N GLN A 138 -6.77 -12.93 -3.83
CA GLN A 138 -7.34 -11.79 -3.11
C GLN A 138 -6.30 -10.68 -3.00
N GLY A 139 -6.60 -9.52 -3.60
CA GLY A 139 -5.88 -8.29 -3.35
C GLY A 139 -6.22 -7.70 -1.98
N THR A 140 -5.21 -7.19 -1.30
CA THR A 140 -5.31 -6.58 0.04
C THR A 140 -4.51 -5.28 0.12
N GLY A 141 -4.64 -4.59 1.25
CA GLY A 141 -4.07 -3.27 1.49
C GLY A 141 -5.05 -2.16 1.11
N ARG A 142 -4.98 -1.04 1.84
CA ARG A 142 -5.75 0.17 1.54
C ARG A 142 -5.17 0.84 0.31
N THR A 143 -5.96 0.96 -0.75
CA THR A 143 -5.64 1.78 -1.93
C THR A 143 -6.45 3.07 -1.86
N PRO A 144 -5.83 4.26 -1.75
CA PRO A 144 -6.55 5.52 -1.61
C PRO A 144 -7.28 5.90 -2.90
N ILE A 145 -8.50 6.40 -2.72
CA ILE A 145 -9.25 7.09 -3.77
C ILE A 145 -8.93 8.58 -3.62
N ARG A 146 -8.37 9.17 -4.68
CA ARG A 146 -7.95 10.57 -4.70
C ARG A 146 -9.04 11.44 -5.32
N ALA A 147 -9.23 12.64 -4.81
CA ALA A 147 -10.11 13.64 -5.43
C ALA A 147 -9.59 14.06 -6.82
N ALA A 148 -8.27 14.15 -6.98
CA ALA A 148 -7.60 14.43 -8.24
C ALA A 148 -6.18 13.83 -8.26
N GLY A 149 -5.58 13.79 -9.45
CA GLY A 149 -4.22 13.27 -9.64
C GLY A 149 -4.14 11.75 -9.71
N ASP A 150 -2.94 11.24 -9.95
CA ASP A 150 -2.69 9.81 -10.17
C ASP A 150 -1.47 9.26 -9.42
N GLY A 151 -1.02 9.96 -8.36
CA GLY A 151 0.05 9.52 -7.46
C GLY A 151 1.48 9.56 -8.01
N ARG A 152 1.66 9.82 -9.30
CA ARG A 152 3.00 9.76 -9.95
C ARG A 152 3.90 10.97 -9.67
N THR A 153 3.34 12.08 -9.21
CA THR A 153 4.08 13.32 -8.97
C THR A 153 3.63 13.98 -7.68
N PRO A 154 4.51 14.71 -6.98
CA PRO A 154 4.09 15.52 -5.85
C PRO A 154 3.01 16.54 -6.24
N VAL A 155 2.03 16.73 -5.36
CA VAL A 155 0.85 17.58 -5.58
C VAL A 155 0.74 18.69 -4.53
N PRO A 156 0.08 19.82 -4.82
CA PRO A 156 -0.19 20.85 -3.81
C PRO A 156 -0.95 20.34 -2.58
N GLY A 157 -0.37 20.50 -1.38
CA GLY A 157 -1.02 20.17 -0.10
C GLY A 157 -2.00 21.22 0.41
N TRP A 158 -1.87 22.47 -0.02
CA TRP A 158 -2.64 23.57 0.57
C TRP A 158 -4.02 23.80 -0.06
N THR A 159 -4.33 23.19 -1.21
CA THR A 159 -5.58 23.47 -1.96
C THR A 159 -6.75 22.58 -1.53
N GLY A 160 -6.46 21.39 -1.01
CA GLY A 160 -7.45 20.33 -0.76
C GLY A 160 -7.96 19.61 -2.02
N GLU A 161 -7.43 19.93 -3.20
CA GLU A 161 -7.87 19.34 -4.49
C GLU A 161 -7.43 17.88 -4.67
N TYR A 162 -6.33 17.49 -4.01
CA TYR A 162 -5.67 16.18 -4.19
C TYR A 162 -5.85 15.25 -2.99
N GLU A 163 -6.79 15.55 -2.10
CA GLU A 163 -7.04 14.77 -0.90
C GLU A 163 -7.44 13.33 -1.20
N TRP A 164 -7.11 12.44 -0.26
CA TRP A 164 -7.73 11.12 -0.21
C TRP A 164 -9.17 11.27 0.28
N ILE A 165 -10.12 10.86 -0.54
CA ILE A 165 -11.57 10.92 -0.28
C ILE A 165 -12.14 9.58 0.18
N GLY A 166 -11.28 8.57 0.32
CA GLY A 166 -11.61 7.24 0.79
C GLY A 166 -10.54 6.25 0.39
N THR A 167 -10.87 4.96 0.55
CA THR A 167 -10.07 3.84 0.06
C THR A 167 -10.97 2.92 -0.74
N ILE A 168 -10.41 2.19 -1.70
CA ILE A 168 -11.16 1.14 -2.42
C ILE A 168 -11.79 0.19 -1.38
N PRO A 169 -13.12 -0.03 -1.41
CA PRO A 169 -13.75 -0.96 -0.49
C PRO A 169 -13.20 -2.38 -0.65
N TYR A 170 -13.08 -3.13 0.45
CA TYR A 170 -12.53 -4.49 0.41
C TYR A 170 -13.24 -5.40 -0.60
N ASP A 171 -14.57 -5.33 -0.66
CA ASP A 171 -15.38 -6.14 -1.58
C ASP A 171 -15.22 -5.72 -3.06
N GLU A 172 -14.62 -4.56 -3.33
CA GLU A 172 -14.29 -4.07 -4.66
C GLU A 172 -12.82 -4.30 -5.03
N MET A 173 -11.98 -4.73 -4.07
CA MET A 173 -10.59 -5.10 -4.34
C MET A 173 -10.52 -6.28 -5.32
N PRO A 174 -9.45 -6.39 -6.14
CA PRO A 174 -9.37 -7.43 -7.16
C PRO A 174 -9.33 -8.82 -6.52
N PHE A 175 -10.27 -9.69 -6.91
CA PHE A 175 -10.30 -11.07 -6.43
C PHE A 175 -10.80 -12.04 -7.50
N ALA A 176 -10.50 -13.31 -7.31
CA ALA A 176 -11.08 -14.40 -8.08
C ALA A 176 -11.21 -15.64 -7.18
N VAL A 177 -12.31 -16.38 -7.29
CA VAL A 177 -12.53 -17.64 -6.59
C VAL A 177 -12.94 -18.68 -7.60
N ASN A 178 -12.28 -19.83 -7.60
CA ASN A 178 -12.56 -20.98 -8.47
C ASN A 178 -12.84 -20.58 -9.94
N PRO A 179 -11.94 -19.84 -10.61
CA PRO A 179 -12.18 -19.43 -11.99
C PRO A 179 -12.21 -20.65 -12.93
N ASP A 180 -13.01 -20.59 -13.99
CA ASP A 180 -13.19 -21.69 -14.96
C ASP A 180 -11.89 -22.19 -15.59
N ILE A 181 -10.86 -21.33 -15.69
CA ILE A 181 -9.54 -21.68 -16.22
C ILE A 181 -8.76 -22.66 -15.31
N GLY A 182 -9.20 -22.87 -14.07
CA GLY A 182 -8.69 -23.89 -13.15
C GLY A 182 -7.35 -23.56 -12.48
N TYR A 183 -6.80 -22.36 -12.67
CA TYR A 183 -5.60 -21.90 -11.98
C TYR A 183 -5.60 -20.38 -11.75
N LEU A 184 -4.75 -19.94 -10.83
CA LEU A 184 -4.49 -18.54 -10.52
C LEU A 184 -2.98 -18.32 -10.52
N ALA A 185 -2.53 -17.17 -11.02
CA ALA A 185 -1.13 -16.83 -11.09
C ALA A 185 -0.93 -15.34 -10.83
N SER A 186 0.05 -15.02 -10.00
CA SER A 186 0.49 -13.66 -9.73
C SER A 186 2.01 -13.61 -9.74
N ALA A 187 2.55 -12.61 -10.42
CA ALA A 187 3.98 -12.37 -10.45
C ALA A 187 4.27 -10.86 -10.53
N ASN A 188 3.60 -10.09 -9.67
CA ASN A 188 3.74 -8.62 -9.57
C ASN A 188 3.27 -7.82 -10.79
N ASN A 189 2.64 -8.48 -11.75
CA ASN A 189 1.93 -7.86 -12.86
C ASN A 189 0.65 -7.18 -12.37
N SER A 190 0.05 -6.32 -13.19
CA SER A 190 -1.30 -5.78 -12.91
C SER A 190 -2.29 -6.94 -12.74
N VAL A 191 -3.13 -6.83 -11.71
CA VAL A 191 -4.22 -7.76 -11.40
C VAL A 191 -5.60 -7.20 -11.74
N VAL A 192 -5.65 -5.93 -12.18
CA VAL A 192 -6.88 -5.25 -12.55
C VAL A 192 -7.00 -5.15 -14.07
N PRO A 193 -8.21 -5.30 -14.64
CA PRO A 193 -8.42 -5.07 -16.06
C PRO A 193 -8.31 -3.56 -16.38
N PRO A 194 -8.11 -3.19 -17.67
CA PRO A 194 -8.00 -1.77 -18.07
C PRO A 194 -9.21 -0.90 -17.74
N ASP A 195 -10.39 -1.50 -17.58
CA ASP A 195 -11.67 -0.84 -17.28
C ASP A 195 -12.04 -0.90 -15.78
N TYR A 196 -11.10 -1.29 -14.91
CA TYR A 196 -11.29 -1.27 -13.47
C TYR A 196 -11.64 0.16 -13.01
N PRO A 197 -12.69 0.35 -12.16
CA PRO A 197 -13.26 1.67 -11.90
C PRO A 197 -12.37 2.58 -11.04
N TYR A 198 -11.32 2.02 -10.43
CA TYR A 198 -10.40 2.76 -9.57
C TYR A 198 -9.01 2.83 -10.17
N LEU A 199 -8.31 3.93 -9.90
CA LEU A 199 -6.87 3.96 -10.06
C LEU A 199 -6.24 3.03 -9.01
N PHE A 200 -5.72 1.90 -9.47
CA PHE A 200 -5.15 0.90 -8.57
C PHE A 200 -3.65 1.13 -8.35
N GLY A 201 -2.89 1.31 -9.42
CA GLY A 201 -1.45 1.56 -9.40
C GLY A 201 -0.93 1.86 -10.80
N THR A 202 0.28 2.43 -10.89
CA THR A 202 0.87 2.86 -12.17
C THR A 202 2.16 2.14 -12.52
N ASP A 203 2.83 1.51 -11.54
CA ASP A 203 4.15 0.90 -11.68
C ASP A 203 4.13 -0.56 -11.26
N TYR A 204 3.75 -1.43 -12.20
CA TYR A 204 3.78 -2.89 -12.03
C TYR A 204 5.08 -3.48 -12.57
N ALA A 205 5.41 -4.69 -12.12
CA ALA A 205 6.45 -5.47 -12.81
C ALA A 205 5.95 -5.87 -14.21
N ALA A 206 6.89 -5.94 -15.16
CA ALA A 206 6.60 -6.44 -16.50
C ALA A 206 6.01 -7.87 -16.45
N PRO A 207 5.07 -8.22 -17.36
CA PRO A 207 4.23 -9.41 -17.24
C PRO A 207 4.96 -10.73 -17.53
N TYR A 208 6.22 -10.69 -17.97
CA TYR A 208 6.96 -11.85 -18.49
C TYR A 208 6.95 -13.08 -17.56
N ARG A 209 7.04 -12.86 -16.24
CA ARG A 209 6.98 -13.95 -15.27
C ARG A 209 5.58 -14.56 -15.19
N ALA A 210 4.55 -13.71 -15.15
CA ALA A 210 3.16 -14.15 -15.13
C ALA A 210 2.82 -14.91 -16.41
N GLU A 211 3.14 -14.36 -17.57
CA GLU A 211 2.96 -15.00 -18.89
C GLU A 211 3.67 -16.34 -18.97
N ARG A 212 4.90 -16.45 -18.44
CA ARG A 212 5.63 -17.71 -18.44
C ARG A 212 4.97 -18.75 -17.54
N ILE A 213 4.51 -18.35 -16.36
CA ILE A 213 3.79 -19.23 -15.42
C ILE A 213 2.51 -19.73 -16.08
N THR A 214 1.66 -18.83 -16.60
CA THR A 214 0.39 -19.20 -17.23
C THR A 214 0.60 -20.07 -18.46
N THR A 215 1.61 -19.80 -19.28
CA THR A 215 1.97 -20.65 -20.43
C THR A 215 2.27 -22.10 -19.99
N LEU A 216 3.04 -22.28 -18.91
CA LEU A 216 3.41 -23.60 -18.42
C LEU A 216 2.23 -24.32 -17.76
N LEU A 217 1.38 -23.60 -17.04
CA LEU A 217 0.15 -24.14 -16.44
C LEU A 217 -0.82 -24.60 -17.53
N ALA A 218 -1.05 -23.76 -18.55
CA ALA A 218 -1.94 -24.07 -19.66
C ALA A 218 -1.44 -25.19 -20.58
N SER A 219 -0.12 -25.46 -20.61
CA SER A 219 0.44 -26.53 -21.44
C SER A 219 0.27 -27.95 -20.88
N LYS A 220 -0.35 -28.09 -19.70
CA LYS A 220 -0.46 -29.37 -18.99
C LYS A 220 -1.89 -29.63 -18.55
N ASP A 221 -2.43 -30.79 -18.90
CA ASP A 221 -3.73 -31.25 -18.42
C ASP A 221 -3.69 -31.66 -16.93
N LYS A 222 -2.50 -32.04 -16.43
CA LYS A 222 -2.29 -32.44 -15.04
C LYS A 222 -0.97 -31.89 -14.52
N LEU A 223 -1.04 -31.26 -13.35
CA LEU A 223 0.12 -30.80 -12.60
C LEU A 223 0.47 -31.85 -11.53
N SER A 224 1.77 -32.05 -11.28
CA SER A 224 2.28 -32.89 -10.21
C SER A 224 3.21 -32.06 -9.33
N MET A 225 3.23 -32.39 -8.04
CA MET A 225 4.26 -31.92 -7.10
C MET A 225 5.62 -32.49 -7.45
#